data_AF-A0A6N2MAN1-F1
#
_entry.id   AF-A0A6N2MAN1-F1
#
_cell.length_a   1.000
_cell.length_b   1.000
_cell.length_c   1.000
_cell.angle_alpha   90.00
_cell.angle_beta   90.00
_cell.angle_gamma   90.00
#
_symmetry.space_group_name_H-M   'P 1'
#
loop_
_entity.id
_entity.type
_entity.pdbx_description
1 polymer ?
#
loop_
_entity_poly.entity_id
_entity_poly.type
_entity_poly.pdbx_seq_one_letter_code
_entity_poly.pdbx_strand_id
1 'polypeptide(L)'
;MDMTVKELIKVLKKNSFPVKGKDDIKAVASISAGNDEFVGNLIAETIEKIGSDGVISLESSSTSDTSVIIEEGMKFDKGYMSPEFITNQERSLVEFDKAKVLVTDQKIANVQEIVPLLEKTTQLSVPLLIIAEDISKPVLETLVVNKMKGLLNVAVVNVDRPKESFVARHCSYDR
;
A
#
# COMPACT_ATOMS: atom_id res chain seq x y z
N MET A 1 33.23 -12.85 9.93
CA MET A 1 31.85 -12.86 10.47
C MET A 1 30.84 -13.15 9.37
N ASP A 2 30.92 -12.51 8.21
CA ASP A 2 29.96 -12.73 7.11
C ASP A 2 29.85 -14.19 6.62
N MET A 3 30.97 -14.93 6.59
CA MET A 3 30.96 -16.36 6.23
C MET A 3 30.20 -17.21 7.25
N THR A 4 30.34 -16.90 8.55
CA THR A 4 29.63 -17.58 9.64
C THR A 4 28.13 -17.29 9.59
N VAL A 5 27.75 -16.03 9.34
CA VAL A 5 26.35 -15.63 9.18
C VAL A 5 25.70 -16.34 7.98
N LYS A 6 26.40 -16.42 6.84
CA LYS A 6 25.90 -17.15 5.66
C LYS A 6 25.68 -18.62 5.95
N GLU A 7 26.59 -19.28 6.66
CA GLU A 7 26.45 -20.70 6.99
C GLU A 7 25.32 -20.95 8.00
N LEU A 8 25.16 -20.07 9.00
CA LEU A 8 24.02 -20.09 9.92
C LEU A 8 22.67 -19.94 9.20
N ILE A 9 22.56 -19.02 8.23
CA ILE A 9 21.33 -18.85 7.43
C ILE A 9 20.99 -20.13 6.67
N LYS A 10 21.98 -20.86 6.12
CA LYS A 10 21.73 -22.15 5.45
C LYS A 10 21.19 -23.19 6.42
N VAL A 11 21.77 -23.29 7.61
CA VAL A 11 21.30 -24.23 8.65
C VAL A 11 19.88 -23.89 9.09
N LEU A 12 19.56 -22.61 9.31
CA LEU A 12 18.21 -22.16 9.65
C LEU A 12 17.20 -22.50 8.55
N LYS A 13 17.54 -22.27 7.27
CA LYS A 13 16.69 -22.65 6.13
C LYS A 13 16.49 -24.17 6.03
N LYS A 14 17.50 -24.96 6.39
CA LYS A 14 17.37 -26.43 6.41
C LYS A 14 16.44 -26.91 7.51
N ASN A 15 16.42 -26.21 8.65
CA ASN A 15 15.60 -26.54 9.82
C ASN A 15 14.24 -25.83 9.84
N SER A 16 13.94 -24.96 8.87
CA SER A 16 12.65 -24.26 8.80
C SER A 16 11.54 -25.21 8.38
N PHE A 17 10.37 -25.07 9.01
CA PHE A 17 9.18 -25.85 8.66
C PHE A 17 8.23 -24.99 7.81
N PRO A 18 7.76 -25.48 6.65
CA PRO A 18 6.74 -24.78 5.88
C PRO A 18 5.43 -24.81 6.66
N VAL A 19 4.81 -23.64 6.84
CA VAL A 19 3.48 -23.48 7.44
C VAL A 19 2.45 -24.11 6.51
N LYS A 20 1.67 -25.08 6.99
CA LYS A 20 0.65 -25.76 6.20
C LYS A 20 -0.71 -25.71 6.88
N GLY A 21 -1.66 -25.13 6.16
CA GLY A 21 -3.05 -25.10 6.60
C GLY A 21 -3.31 -24.11 7.74
N LYS A 22 -4.57 -24.08 8.15
CA LYS A 22 -5.12 -23.08 9.07
C LYS A 22 -4.55 -23.19 10.50
N ASP A 23 -4.33 -24.42 10.97
CA ASP A 23 -3.90 -24.66 12.36
C ASP A 23 -2.49 -24.13 12.62
N ASP A 24 -1.55 -24.32 11.68
CA ASP A 24 -0.21 -23.76 11.78
C ASP A 24 -0.24 -22.21 11.76
N ILE A 25 -1.07 -21.62 10.89
CA ILE A 25 -1.26 -20.16 10.81
C ILE A 25 -1.81 -19.63 12.14
N LYS A 26 -2.84 -20.29 12.69
CA LYS A 26 -3.41 -19.94 13.99
C LYS A 26 -2.38 -20.01 15.10
N ALA A 27 -1.59 -21.09 15.17
CA ALA A 27 -0.59 -21.27 16.21
C ALA A 27 0.47 -20.17 16.17
N VAL A 28 1.00 -19.85 14.98
CA VAL A 28 1.97 -18.77 14.79
C VAL A 28 1.35 -17.42 15.15
N ALA A 29 0.16 -17.13 14.64
CA ALA A 29 -0.54 -15.86 14.90
C ALA A 29 -0.86 -15.66 16.39
N SER A 30 -1.32 -16.70 17.09
CA SER A 30 -1.65 -16.64 18.52
C SER A 30 -0.41 -16.36 19.36
N ILE A 31 0.71 -17.06 19.07
CA ILE A 31 1.98 -16.85 19.77
C ILE A 31 2.52 -15.43 19.51
N SER A 32 2.48 -14.96 18.27
CA SER A 32 2.89 -13.60 17.90
C SER A 32 2.02 -12.51 18.54
N ALA A 33 0.74 -12.81 18.81
CA ALA A 33 -0.20 -11.92 19.49
C ALA A 33 -0.10 -11.98 21.03
N GLY A 34 0.89 -12.67 21.60
CA GLY A 34 1.05 -12.77 23.06
C GLY A 34 0.24 -13.89 23.71
N ASN A 35 0.08 -15.01 23.00
CA ASN A 35 -0.76 -16.16 23.37
C ASN A 35 -2.27 -15.84 23.39
N ASP A 36 -2.71 -14.95 22.51
CA ASP A 36 -4.13 -14.66 22.31
C ASP A 36 -4.72 -15.58 21.23
N GLU A 37 -5.50 -16.57 21.66
CA GLU A 37 -6.17 -17.50 20.74
C GLU A 37 -7.28 -16.84 19.91
N PHE A 38 -7.95 -15.81 20.44
CA PHE A 38 -9.02 -15.12 19.71
C PHE A 38 -8.44 -14.41 18.49
N VAL A 39 -7.35 -13.65 18.68
CA VAL A 39 -6.64 -12.97 17.58
C VAL A 39 -6.07 -13.98 16.59
N GLY A 40 -5.48 -15.07 17.08
CA GLY A 40 -4.94 -16.12 16.21
C GLY A 40 -6.00 -16.81 15.35
N ASN A 41 -7.18 -17.11 15.91
CA ASN A 41 -8.32 -17.64 15.16
C ASN A 41 -8.77 -16.65 14.08
N LEU A 42 -8.92 -15.38 14.44
CA LEU A 42 -9.37 -14.32 13.53
C LEU A 42 -8.44 -14.16 12.33
N ILE A 43 -7.13 -14.13 12.56
CA ILE A 43 -6.11 -14.02 11.51
C ILE A 43 -6.16 -15.26 10.59
N ALA A 44 -6.23 -16.46 11.17
CA ALA A 44 -6.26 -17.70 10.39
C ALA A 44 -7.51 -17.81 9.51
N GLU A 45 -8.69 -17.44 10.03
CA GLU A 45 -9.93 -17.36 9.26
C GLU A 45 -9.86 -16.30 8.15
N THR A 46 -9.23 -15.17 8.44
CA THR A 46 -9.08 -14.09 7.45
C THR A 46 -8.20 -14.56 6.30
N ILE A 47 -7.01 -15.11 6.58
CA ILE A 47 -6.07 -15.61 5.57
C ILE A 47 -6.70 -16.70 4.70
N GLU A 48 -7.50 -17.59 5.29
CA GLU A 48 -8.23 -18.64 4.55
C GLU A 48 -9.25 -18.06 3.56
N LYS A 49 -9.90 -16.93 3.90
CA LYS A 49 -10.87 -16.26 3.02
C LYS A 49 -10.23 -15.42 1.91
N ILE A 50 -9.12 -14.72 2.20
CA ILE A 50 -8.46 -13.82 1.24
C ILE A 50 -7.45 -14.55 0.33
N GLY A 51 -6.96 -15.72 0.74
CA GLY A 51 -5.91 -16.46 0.04
C GLY A 51 -4.49 -15.96 0.38
N SER A 52 -3.47 -16.64 -0.16
CA SER A 52 -2.05 -16.39 0.18
C SER A 52 -1.53 -15.00 -0.20
N ASP A 53 -2.15 -14.35 -1.18
CA ASP A 53 -1.71 -13.06 -1.73
C ASP A 53 -2.56 -11.87 -1.25
N GLY A 54 -3.54 -12.12 -0.37
CA GLY A 54 -4.38 -11.08 0.19
C GLY A 54 -3.61 -10.14 1.12
N VAL A 55 -4.00 -8.86 1.11
CA VAL A 55 -3.40 -7.83 1.98
C VAL A 55 -4.33 -7.59 3.15
N ILE A 56 -3.80 -7.70 4.37
CA ILE A 56 -4.53 -7.40 5.60
C ILE A 56 -4.16 -5.99 6.04
N SER A 57 -5.19 -5.13 6.15
CA SER A 57 -5.07 -3.78 6.70
C SER A 57 -5.79 -3.71 8.05
N LEU A 58 -5.26 -2.90 8.96
CA LEU A 58 -5.83 -2.65 10.28
C LEU A 58 -6.32 -1.20 10.33
N GLU A 59 -7.58 -1.03 10.68
CA GLU A 59 -8.21 0.25 10.95
C GLU A 59 -8.69 0.30 12.41
N SER A 60 -8.45 1.43 13.07
CA SER A 60 -8.95 1.65 14.44
C SER A 60 -10.41 2.11 14.38
N SER A 61 -11.32 1.29 14.89
CA SER A 61 -12.72 1.69 15.09
C SER A 61 -12.94 2.22 16.51
N SER A 62 -13.96 3.06 16.70
CA SER A 62 -14.36 3.57 18.02
C SER A 62 -15.23 2.58 18.82
N THR A 63 -15.50 1.40 18.25
CA THR A 63 -16.36 0.37 18.85
C THR A 63 -15.49 -0.73 19.44
N SER A 64 -15.96 -1.39 20.50
CA SER A 64 -15.23 -2.51 21.12
C SER A 64 -15.24 -3.80 20.30
N ASP A 65 -16.07 -3.88 19.27
CA ASP A 65 -16.20 -5.05 18.42
C ASP A 65 -15.12 -5.07 17.32
N THR A 66 -14.47 -6.22 17.16
CA THR A 66 -13.52 -6.46 16.06
C THR A 66 -14.27 -7.10 14.89
N SER A 67 -14.35 -6.37 13.76
CA SER A 67 -14.97 -6.86 12.53
C SER A 67 -13.93 -7.06 11.43
N VAL A 68 -14.10 -8.10 10.62
CA VAL A 68 -13.31 -8.32 9.40
C VAL A 68 -14.18 -7.96 8.20
N ILE A 69 -13.71 -7.00 7.41
CA ILE A 69 -14.35 -6.57 6.17
C ILE A 69 -13.41 -6.99 5.03
N ILE A 70 -13.97 -7.68 4.04
CA ILE A 70 -13.24 -8.06 2.83
C ILE A 70 -13.73 -7.11 1.74
N GLU A 71 -12.82 -6.30 1.22
CA GLU A 71 -13.09 -5.37 0.12
C GLU A 71 -12.23 -5.71 -1.10
N GLU A 72 -12.74 -5.36 -2.27
CA GLU A 72 -11.94 -5.44 -3.50
C GLU A 72 -10.98 -4.25 -3.55
N GLY A 73 -9.70 -4.57 -3.77
CA GLY A 73 -8.63 -3.57 -3.81
C GLY A 73 -7.45 -4.04 -4.62
N MET A 74 -6.45 -3.16 -4.76
CA MET A 74 -5.24 -3.45 -5.50
C MET A 74 -4.03 -2.96 -4.71
N LYS A 75 -3.00 -3.80 -4.65
CA LYS A 75 -1.67 -3.44 -4.15
C LYS A 75 -0.67 -3.55 -5.30
N PHE A 76 0.24 -2.60 -5.36
CA PHE A 76 1.41 -2.64 -6.23
C PHE A 76 2.66 -2.33 -5.42
N ASP A 77 3.80 -2.86 -5.83
CA ASP A 77 5.07 -2.72 -5.11
C ASP A 77 5.80 -1.41 -5.48
N LYS A 78 5.11 -0.28 -5.28
CA LYS A 78 5.65 1.07 -5.49
C LYS A 78 5.29 1.97 -4.32
N GLY A 79 6.26 2.78 -3.90
CA GLY A 79 6.11 3.78 -2.86
C GLY A 79 5.84 5.18 -3.42
N TYR A 80 5.56 6.11 -2.52
CA TYR A 80 5.51 7.53 -2.84
C TYR A 80 6.90 8.05 -3.28
N MET A 81 6.93 8.98 -4.22
CA MET A 81 8.19 9.51 -4.76
C MET A 81 8.94 10.42 -3.78
N SER A 82 8.25 10.99 -2.79
CA SER A 82 8.80 11.97 -1.84
C SER A 82 8.25 11.72 -0.42
N PRO A 83 9.09 11.62 0.63
CA PRO A 83 8.64 11.46 2.01
C PRO A 83 7.79 12.65 2.51
N GLU A 84 7.91 13.80 1.88
CA GLU A 84 7.12 14.98 2.17
C GLU A 84 5.63 14.77 1.87
N PHE A 85 5.25 13.70 1.15
CA PHE A 85 3.85 13.31 0.96
C PHE A 85 3.23 12.59 2.16
N ILE A 86 4.00 12.17 3.15
CA ILE A 86 3.49 11.51 4.39
C ILE A 86 2.39 12.37 5.04
N THR A 87 1.24 11.76 5.30
CA THR A 87 0.12 12.38 6.04
C THR A 87 0.12 11.92 7.49
N ASN A 88 0.52 10.67 7.75
CA ASN A 88 0.66 10.09 9.08
C ASN A 88 2.14 9.97 9.43
N GLN A 89 2.67 10.92 10.21
CA GLN A 89 4.10 10.98 10.56
C GLN A 89 4.55 9.81 11.45
N GLU A 90 3.68 9.30 12.31
CA GLU A 90 4.01 8.20 13.23
C GLU A 90 4.25 6.90 12.47
N ARG A 91 3.38 6.60 11.50
CA ARG A 91 3.46 5.38 10.68
C ARG A 91 4.29 5.57 9.41
N SER A 92 4.68 6.81 9.09
CA SER A 92 5.26 7.18 7.79
C SER A 92 4.41 6.71 6.60
N LEU A 93 3.10 6.94 6.70
CA LEU A 93 2.12 6.53 5.68
C LEU A 93 1.47 7.74 4.98
N VAL A 94 1.03 7.50 3.76
CA VAL A 94 0.12 8.37 3.02
C VAL A 94 -1.25 7.71 3.03
N GLU A 95 -2.14 8.24 3.85
CA GLU A 95 -3.53 7.79 3.99
C GLU A 95 -4.44 8.91 3.46
N PHE A 96 -5.32 8.56 2.52
CA PHE A 96 -6.32 9.48 1.95
C PHE A 96 -7.70 8.84 1.99
N ASP A 97 -8.71 9.63 2.36
CA ASP A 97 -10.12 9.26 2.24
C ASP A 97 -10.73 9.91 0.98
N LYS A 98 -11.55 9.14 0.24
CA LYS A 98 -12.25 9.58 -0.99
C LYS A 98 -11.38 10.33 -2.00
N ALA A 99 -10.11 9.90 -2.14
CA ALA A 99 -9.17 10.52 -3.06
C ALA A 99 -9.63 10.39 -4.52
N LYS A 100 -9.35 11.42 -5.32
CA LYS A 100 -9.37 11.31 -6.77
C LYS A 100 -8.06 10.71 -7.24
N VAL A 101 -8.11 9.83 -8.24
CA VAL A 101 -6.93 9.16 -8.78
C VAL A 101 -6.74 9.59 -10.22
N LEU A 102 -5.56 10.13 -10.53
CA LEU A 102 -5.09 10.37 -11.88
C LEU A 102 -4.14 9.23 -12.25
N VAL A 103 -4.43 8.54 -13.35
CA VAL A 103 -3.56 7.50 -13.92
C VAL A 103 -3.16 7.93 -15.32
N THR A 104 -1.86 7.97 -15.60
CA THR A 104 -1.33 8.30 -16.93
C THR A 104 -0.09 7.49 -17.24
N ASP A 105 0.07 7.08 -18.50
CA ASP A 105 1.28 6.47 -19.04
C ASP A 105 2.26 7.52 -19.59
N GLN A 106 1.91 8.80 -19.52
CA GLN A 106 2.76 9.88 -19.99
C GLN A 106 3.64 10.42 -18.87
N LYS A 107 4.86 10.83 -19.24
CA LYS A 107 5.75 11.57 -18.36
C LYS A 107 5.19 12.98 -18.13
N ILE A 108 4.97 13.35 -16.87
CA ILE A 108 4.57 14.70 -16.50
C ILE A 108 5.82 15.57 -16.42
N ALA A 109 6.09 16.30 -17.50
CA ALA A 109 7.26 17.16 -17.61
C ALA A 109 6.99 18.58 -17.08
N ASN A 110 5.77 19.09 -17.27
CA ASN A 110 5.38 20.45 -16.92
C ASN A 110 4.18 20.47 -15.96
N VAL A 111 4.21 21.36 -14.97
CA VAL A 111 3.12 21.52 -14.00
C VAL A 111 1.85 22.04 -14.68
N GLN A 112 1.97 22.84 -15.76
CA GLN A 112 0.81 23.42 -16.44
C GLN A 112 -0.14 22.36 -17.02
N GLU A 113 0.36 21.17 -17.35
CA GLU A 113 -0.44 20.04 -17.83
C GLU A 113 -1.43 19.54 -16.77
N ILE A 114 -1.09 19.69 -15.49
CA ILE A 114 -1.89 19.22 -14.35
C ILE A 114 -2.55 20.34 -13.55
N VAL A 115 -2.22 21.62 -13.78
CA VAL A 115 -2.82 22.78 -13.09
C VAL A 115 -4.36 22.74 -13.10
N PRO A 116 -5.05 22.51 -14.24
CA PRO A 116 -6.51 22.49 -14.26
C PRO A 116 -7.12 21.39 -13.38
N LEU A 117 -6.39 20.28 -13.20
CA LEU A 117 -6.81 19.20 -12.32
C LEU A 117 -6.59 19.57 -10.85
N LEU A 118 -5.43 20.15 -10.52
CA LEU A 118 -5.11 20.62 -9.17
C LEU A 118 -6.10 21.68 -8.68
N GLU A 119 -6.53 22.59 -9.55
CA GLU A 119 -7.53 23.60 -9.22
C GLU A 119 -8.87 22.96 -8.85
N LYS A 120 -9.32 21.96 -9.63
CA LYS A 120 -10.58 21.24 -9.36
C LYS A 120 -10.51 20.45 -8.06
N THR A 121 -9.42 19.74 -7.78
CA THR A 121 -9.28 18.95 -6.55
C THR A 121 -9.20 19.84 -5.32
N THR A 122 -8.52 20.99 -5.43
CA THR A 122 -8.48 22.02 -4.39
C THR A 122 -9.86 22.62 -4.13
N GLN A 123 -10.61 22.97 -5.20
CA GLN A 123 -11.96 23.53 -5.08
C GLN A 123 -12.91 22.55 -4.39
N LEU A 124 -12.78 21.25 -4.69
CA LEU A 124 -13.56 20.19 -4.06
C LEU A 124 -13.04 19.80 -2.67
N SER A 125 -11.88 20.32 -2.25
CA SER A 125 -11.19 19.96 -1.01
C SER A 125 -10.99 18.45 -0.86
N VAL A 126 -10.69 17.77 -1.98
CA VAL A 126 -10.46 16.31 -2.02
C VAL A 126 -8.98 16.00 -2.27
N PRO A 127 -8.43 14.92 -1.69
CA PRO A 127 -7.07 14.50 -1.99
C PRO A 127 -6.92 14.03 -3.44
N LEU A 128 -5.71 14.16 -3.98
CA LEU A 128 -5.35 13.67 -5.31
C LEU A 128 -4.18 12.68 -5.23
N LEU A 129 -4.39 11.47 -5.72
CA LEU A 129 -3.32 10.49 -5.95
C LEU A 129 -2.95 10.52 -7.44
N ILE A 130 -1.68 10.76 -7.75
CA ILE A 130 -1.15 10.74 -9.10
C ILE A 130 -0.31 9.47 -9.29
N ILE A 131 -0.68 8.68 -10.29
CA ILE A 131 0.02 7.49 -10.74
C ILE A 131 0.51 7.76 -12.16
N ALA A 132 1.82 7.89 -12.33
CA ALA A 132 2.45 8.23 -13.60
C ALA A 132 3.70 7.38 -13.87
N GLU A 133 4.10 7.22 -15.13
CA GLU A 133 5.36 6.55 -15.50
C GLU A 133 6.58 7.32 -15.01
N ASP A 134 6.56 8.65 -15.13
CA ASP A 134 7.65 9.51 -14.64
C ASP A 134 7.13 10.93 -14.38
N ILE A 135 7.73 11.60 -13.38
CA ILE A 135 7.47 13.00 -13.06
C ILE A 135 8.79 13.74 -13.01
N SER A 136 8.87 14.88 -13.68
CA SER A 136 10.07 15.73 -13.64
C SER A 136 10.28 16.32 -12.23
N LYS A 137 11.54 16.39 -11.79
CA LYS A 137 11.90 16.97 -10.48
C LYS A 137 11.30 18.35 -10.21
N PRO A 138 11.30 19.31 -11.16
CA PRO A 138 10.69 20.63 -10.93
C PRO A 138 9.19 20.57 -10.62
N VAL A 139 8.47 19.64 -11.26
CA VAL A 139 7.03 19.42 -11.00
C VAL A 139 6.84 18.81 -9.62
N LEU A 140 7.63 17.79 -9.28
CA LEU A 140 7.58 17.14 -7.97
C LEU A 140 7.84 18.14 -6.83
N GLU A 141 8.87 18.96 -6.95
CA GLU A 141 9.22 20.00 -5.97
C GLU A 141 8.08 21.01 -5.79
N THR A 142 7.45 21.43 -6.90
CA THR A 142 6.31 22.35 -6.84
C THR A 142 5.12 21.74 -6.10
N LEU A 143 4.81 20.46 -6.37
CA LEU A 143 3.74 19.73 -5.66
C LEU A 143 4.04 19.60 -4.17
N VAL A 144 5.28 19.25 -3.83
CA VAL A 144 5.73 19.11 -2.43
C VAL A 144 5.62 20.43 -1.67
N VAL A 145 6.12 21.53 -2.24
CA VAL A 145 6.06 22.85 -1.59
C VAL A 145 4.62 23.29 -1.34
N ASN A 146 3.72 23.06 -2.31
CA ASN A 146 2.31 23.39 -2.15
C ASN A 146 1.60 22.49 -1.13
N LYS A 147 2.00 21.22 -1.04
CA LYS A 147 1.52 20.29 -0.02
C LYS A 147 1.97 20.69 1.39
N MET A 148 3.24 21.06 1.56
CA MET A 148 3.78 21.57 2.84
C MET A 148 3.11 22.87 3.28
N LYS A 149 2.70 23.72 2.33
CA LYS A 149 1.92 24.94 2.60
C LYS A 149 0.44 24.66 2.92
N GLY A 150 -0.01 23.41 2.83
CA GLY A 150 -1.41 23.02 3.05
C GLY A 150 -2.36 23.45 1.93
N LEU A 151 -1.84 23.88 0.77
CA LEU A 151 -2.65 24.32 -0.37
C LEU A 151 -3.17 23.14 -1.17
N LEU A 152 -2.40 22.05 -1.23
CA LEU A 152 -2.74 20.84 -1.98
C LEU A 152 -2.64 19.63 -1.05
N ASN A 153 -3.60 18.72 -1.16
CA ASN A 153 -3.46 17.38 -0.59
C ASN A 153 -3.20 16.39 -1.73
N VAL A 154 -1.93 16.12 -2.01
CA VAL A 154 -1.50 15.33 -3.16
C VAL A 154 -0.41 14.34 -2.77
N ALA A 155 -0.40 13.18 -3.41
CA ALA A 155 0.73 12.25 -3.38
C ALA A 155 0.99 11.69 -4.78
N VAL A 156 2.26 11.41 -5.06
CA VAL A 156 2.71 10.88 -6.35
C VAL A 156 3.36 9.53 -6.15
N VAL A 157 2.94 8.58 -6.98
CA VAL A 157 3.55 7.25 -7.10
C VAL A 157 4.02 7.07 -8.54
N ASN A 158 5.26 6.60 -8.70
CA ASN A 158 5.76 6.15 -9.98
C ASN A 158 5.38 4.68 -10.20
N VAL A 159 4.74 4.38 -11.33
CA VAL A 159 4.52 3.00 -11.78
C VAL A 159 5.28 2.78 -13.09
N ASP A 160 6.28 1.90 -13.03
CA ASP A 160 6.97 1.46 -14.24
C ASP A 160 5.99 0.71 -15.14
N ARG A 161 6.13 0.91 -16.45
CA ARG A 161 5.42 0.09 -17.45
C ARG A 161 5.68 -1.39 -17.14
N PRO A 162 4.63 -2.24 -17.02
CA PRO A 162 4.85 -3.66 -16.78
C PRO A 162 5.68 -4.23 -17.93
N LYS A 163 6.90 -4.69 -17.62
CA LYS A 163 7.68 -5.53 -18.54
C LYS A 163 6.90 -6.85 -18.66
N GLU A 164 6.29 -7.08 -19.81
CA GLU A 164 5.55 -8.29 -20.24
C GLU A 164 5.36 -9.35 -19.14
N SER A 165 4.15 -9.42 -18.57
CA SER A 165 3.52 -10.58 -17.86
C SER A 165 2.60 -10.21 -16.68
N PHE A 166 2.23 -8.94 -16.49
CA PHE A 166 0.99 -8.64 -15.77
C PHE A 166 -0.19 -8.76 -16.75
N VAL A 167 -0.51 -10.00 -17.12
CA VAL A 167 -1.84 -10.32 -17.62
C VAL A 167 -2.78 -9.97 -16.47
N ALA A 168 -3.53 -8.89 -16.64
CA ALA A 168 -4.70 -8.58 -15.84
C ALA A 168 -5.65 -9.78 -15.90
N ARG A 169 -5.45 -10.74 -14.98
CA ARG A 169 -6.39 -11.84 -14.80
C ARG A 169 -7.55 -11.24 -14.01
N HIS A 170 -8.59 -10.90 -14.75
CA HIS A 170 -9.97 -10.72 -14.27
C HIS A 170 -10.26 -9.43 -13.49
N CYS A 171 -10.03 -8.28 -14.11
CA CYS A 171 -10.92 -7.14 -13.90
C CYS A 171 -11.86 -7.03 -15.12
N SER A 172 -12.86 -7.91 -15.15
CA SER A 172 -14.03 -7.70 -16.00
C SER A 172 -14.85 -6.59 -15.34
N TYR A 173 -14.62 -5.35 -15.73
CA TYR A 173 -15.56 -4.27 -15.47
C TYR A 173 -16.70 -4.40 -16.47
N ASP A 174 -17.64 -5.32 -16.20
CA ASP A 174 -18.90 -5.36 -16.93
C ASP A 174 -19.81 -4.24 -16.41
N ARG A 175 -20.38 -3.50 -17.36
CA ARG A 175 -21.21 -2.30 -17.17
C ARG A 175 -22.52 -2.57 -16.46
#